data_AF-A0A521YA41-F1
#
_entry.id   AF-A0A521YA41-F1
#
_cell.length_a   1.000
_cell.length_b   1.000
_cell.length_c   1.000
_cell.angle_alpha   90.00
_cell.angle_beta   90.00
_cell.angle_gamma   90.00
#
_symmetry.space_group_name_H-M   'P 1'
#
loop_
_entity.id
_entity.type
_entity.pdbx_description
1 polymer ?
#
loop_
_entity_poly.entity_id
_entity_poly.type
_entity_poly.pdbx_seq_one_letter_code
_entity_poly.pdbx_strand_id
1 'polypeptide(L)'
;MTNARPRPDRPSLAIPPAPRSRRLLAFALDLIYGGAASLLTTLVAGGWLLLRTTWGRDDIRAGDAALASALLLAATPAWLAWTALSVARRRATPGQVRLRLRVAGGPRRRILRLAIHPLAVPGWLWLAALAAIATFDALAIALAGVAGAVTLGGLITAGGALFRPRARGLHDLIARTRLVSA
;
A
#
# COMPACT_ATOMS: atom_id res chain seq x y z
N MET A 1 15.30 -43.97 2.51
CA MET A 1 15.49 -42.93 1.48
C MET A 1 14.51 -41.80 1.73
N THR A 2 14.94 -40.75 2.43
CA THR A 2 14.11 -39.59 2.76
C THR A 2 14.13 -38.61 1.59
N ASN A 3 13.03 -38.56 0.83
CA ASN A 3 12.80 -37.54 -0.20
C ASN A 3 12.75 -36.16 0.47
N ALA A 4 13.90 -35.49 0.56
CA ALA A 4 14.00 -34.11 0.99
C ALA A 4 13.28 -33.24 -0.03
N ARG A 5 11.98 -32.99 0.20
CA ARG A 5 11.20 -32.03 -0.59
C ARG A 5 12.00 -30.72 -0.63
N PRO A 6 12.34 -30.18 -1.81
CA PRO A 6 13.07 -28.93 -1.91
C PRO A 6 12.28 -27.86 -1.16
N ARG A 7 12.87 -27.27 -0.11
CA ARG A 7 12.24 -26.20 0.67
C ARG A 7 11.90 -25.06 -0.31
N PRO A 8 10.61 -24.81 -0.60
CA PRO A 8 10.20 -23.83 -1.61
C PRO A 8 10.48 -22.37 -1.19
N ASP A 9 11.00 -22.17 0.02
CA ASP A 9 11.11 -20.86 0.66
C ASP A 9 12.51 -20.26 0.70
N ARG A 10 13.55 -20.94 0.18
CA ARG A 10 14.82 -20.26 -0.06
C ARG A 10 14.71 -19.49 -1.37
N PRO A 11 14.64 -18.14 -1.37
CA PRO A 11 14.70 -17.39 -2.60
C PRO A 11 15.99 -17.81 -3.30
N SER A 12 15.87 -18.40 -4.49
CA SER A 12 17.02 -18.78 -5.30
C SER A 12 17.94 -17.57 -5.36
N LEU A 13 19.10 -17.67 -4.70
CA LEU A 13 20.12 -16.61 -4.67
C LEU A 13 20.59 -16.27 -6.09
N ALA A 14 20.28 -17.12 -7.07
CA ALA A 14 20.61 -16.96 -8.47
C ALA A 14 19.83 -15.83 -9.18
N ILE A 15 18.64 -15.43 -8.70
CA ILE A 15 17.87 -14.38 -9.39
C ILE A 15 18.39 -12.99 -8.99
N PRO A 16 18.89 -12.17 -9.93
CA PRO A 16 19.39 -10.85 -9.63
C PRO A 16 18.26 -9.94 -9.13
N PRO A 17 18.58 -8.98 -8.23
CA PRO A 17 17.61 -8.00 -7.77
C PRO A 17 17.13 -7.13 -8.94
N ALA A 18 15.86 -6.69 -8.86
CA ALA A 18 15.31 -5.77 -9.85
C ALA A 18 16.11 -4.44 -9.90
N PRO A 19 16.37 -3.87 -11.10
CA PRO A 19 17.10 -2.62 -11.23
C PRO A 19 16.34 -1.46 -10.56
N ARG A 20 17.09 -0.47 -10.03
CA ARG A 20 16.54 0.66 -9.27
C ARG A 20 15.45 1.43 -10.04
N SER A 21 15.66 1.70 -11.33
CA SER A 21 14.69 2.41 -12.17
C SER A 21 13.34 1.69 -12.22
N ARG A 22 13.33 0.36 -12.40
CA ARG A 22 12.09 -0.43 -12.39
C ARG A 22 11.43 -0.47 -11.01
N ARG A 23 12.21 -0.48 -9.91
CA ARG A 23 11.67 -0.40 -8.55
C ARG A 23 10.94 0.92 -8.30
N LEU A 24 11.57 2.04 -8.70
CA LEU A 24 10.99 3.38 -8.57
C LEU A 24 9.77 3.55 -9.46
N LEU A 25 9.84 3.10 -10.71
CA LEU A 25 8.72 3.15 -11.64
C LEU A 25 7.53 2.29 -11.15
N ALA A 26 7.80 1.10 -10.59
CA ALA A 26 6.74 0.28 -9.99
C ALA A 26 6.05 1.01 -8.83
N PHE A 27 6.83 1.65 -7.97
CA PHE A 27 6.30 2.44 -6.86
C PHE A 27 5.49 3.65 -7.34
N ALA A 28 5.99 4.38 -8.34
CA ALA A 28 5.26 5.48 -8.96
C ALA A 28 3.93 5.01 -9.57
N LEU A 29 3.92 3.87 -10.25
CA LEU A 29 2.69 3.27 -10.77
C LEU A 29 1.71 2.88 -9.66
N ASP A 30 2.20 2.31 -8.54
CA ASP A 30 1.35 2.00 -7.38
C ASP A 30 0.72 3.27 -6.78
N LEU A 31 1.48 4.38 -6.71
CA LEU A 31 0.97 5.69 -6.28
C LEU A 31 -0.06 6.25 -7.26
N ILE A 32 0.18 6.14 -8.57
CA ILE A 32 -0.77 6.55 -9.61
C ILE A 32 -2.07 5.75 -9.47
N TYR A 33 -2.00 4.44 -9.26
CA TYR A 33 -3.19 3.62 -9.05
C TYR A 33 -3.96 4.01 -7.79
N GLY A 34 -3.26 4.31 -6.68
CA GLY A 34 -3.89 4.80 -5.46
C GLY A 34 -4.54 6.18 -5.63
N GLY A 35 -3.84 7.08 -6.32
CA GLY A 35 -4.36 8.41 -6.68
C GLY A 35 -5.58 8.34 -7.59
N ALA A 36 -5.54 7.48 -8.62
CA ALA A 36 -6.66 7.25 -9.53
C ALA A 36 -7.87 6.65 -8.81
N ALA A 37 -7.66 5.69 -7.89
CA ALA A 37 -8.74 5.14 -7.07
C ALA A 37 -9.38 6.24 -6.20
N SER A 38 -8.56 7.08 -5.56
CA SER A 38 -9.04 8.19 -4.74
C SER A 38 -9.81 9.23 -5.56
N LEU A 39 -9.29 9.62 -6.72
CA LEU A 39 -9.95 10.54 -7.64
C LEU A 39 -11.30 9.98 -8.11
N LEU A 40 -11.34 8.71 -8.52
CA LEU A 40 -12.59 8.06 -8.94
C LEU A 40 -13.63 8.10 -7.82
N THR A 41 -13.24 7.78 -6.59
CA THR A 41 -14.17 7.85 -5.45
C THR A 41 -14.66 9.28 -5.19
N THR A 42 -13.79 10.29 -5.31
CA THR A 42 -14.18 11.71 -5.22
C THR A 42 -15.18 12.09 -6.31
N LEU A 43 -14.96 11.66 -7.56
CA LEU A 43 -15.88 11.92 -8.66
C LEU A 43 -17.24 11.23 -8.44
N VAL A 44 -17.25 10.00 -7.93
CA VAL A 44 -18.49 9.27 -7.60
C VAL A 44 -19.23 9.95 -6.45
N ALA A 45 -18.54 10.33 -5.37
CA ALA A 45 -19.15 11.01 -4.23
C ALA A 45 -19.67 12.40 -4.61
N GLY A 46 -18.88 13.18 -5.37
CA GLY A 46 -19.29 14.49 -5.88
C GLY A 46 -20.46 14.38 -6.85
N GLY A 47 -20.40 13.44 -7.80
CA GLY A 47 -21.51 13.15 -8.72
C GLY A 47 -22.79 12.76 -7.99
N TRP A 48 -22.69 11.92 -6.96
CA TRP A 48 -23.83 11.57 -6.11
C TRP A 48 -24.47 12.81 -5.48
N LEU A 49 -23.67 13.67 -4.84
CA LEU A 49 -24.17 14.89 -4.23
C LEU A 49 -24.80 15.83 -5.27
N LEU A 50 -24.15 16.06 -6.40
CA LEU A 50 -24.64 16.95 -7.46
C LEU A 50 -25.97 16.46 -8.07
N LEU A 51 -26.18 15.14 -8.17
CA LEU A 51 -27.44 14.58 -8.65
C LEU A 51 -28.58 14.71 -7.63
N ARG A 52 -28.25 14.90 -6.35
CA ARG A 52 -29.21 14.92 -5.22
C ARG A 52 -29.50 16.31 -4.69
N THR A 53 -28.70 17.31 -5.05
CA THR A 53 -28.88 18.71 -4.65
C THR A 53 -29.08 19.61 -5.85
N THR A 54 -30.12 20.46 -5.82
CA THR A 54 -30.21 21.55 -6.79
C THR A 54 -29.17 22.62 -6.45
N TRP A 55 -28.40 23.04 -7.45
CA TRP A 55 -27.27 23.97 -7.28
C TRP A 55 -27.71 25.26 -6.59
N GLY A 56 -27.16 25.51 -5.40
CA GLY A 56 -27.33 26.75 -4.64
C GLY A 56 -28.72 27.00 -4.08
N ARG A 57 -29.61 26.00 -4.08
CA ARG A 57 -30.99 26.12 -3.56
C ARG A 57 -31.28 25.23 -2.36
N ASP A 58 -30.67 24.04 -2.31
CA ASP A 58 -30.92 23.07 -1.25
C ASP A 58 -29.66 22.78 -0.44
N ASP A 59 -29.82 22.73 0.89
CA ASP A 59 -28.80 22.18 1.77
C ASP A 59 -28.63 20.68 1.56
N ILE A 60 -27.39 20.19 1.67
CA ILE A 60 -27.10 18.76 1.58
C ILE A 60 -27.75 18.07 2.79
N ARG A 61 -28.64 17.11 2.52
CA ARG A 61 -29.23 16.27 3.57
C ARG A 61 -28.13 15.48 4.28
N ALA A 62 -28.22 15.38 5.61
CA ALA A 62 -27.23 14.69 6.43
C ALA A 62 -26.92 13.26 5.95
N GLY A 63 -27.93 12.52 5.47
CA GLY A 63 -27.74 11.17 4.93
C GLY A 63 -26.90 11.13 3.64
N ASP A 64 -27.09 12.08 2.74
CA ASP A 64 -26.31 12.16 1.49
C ASP A 64 -24.85 12.55 1.78
N ALA A 65 -24.63 13.49 2.71
CA ALA A 65 -23.29 13.86 3.19
C ALA A 65 -22.58 12.67 3.87
N ALA A 66 -23.29 11.91 4.69
CA ALA A 66 -22.75 10.72 5.36
C ALA A 66 -22.35 9.65 4.34
N LEU A 67 -23.18 9.39 3.32
CA LEU A 67 -22.86 8.43 2.27
C LEU A 67 -21.63 8.87 1.44
N ALA A 68 -21.58 10.13 1.02
CA ALA A 68 -20.44 10.68 0.29
C ALA A 68 -19.14 10.56 1.11
N SER A 69 -19.21 10.88 2.40
CA SER A 69 -18.07 10.75 3.33
C SER A 69 -17.65 9.29 3.49
N ALA A 70 -18.61 8.36 3.62
CA ALA A 70 -18.33 6.93 3.74
C ALA A 70 -17.64 6.38 2.48
N LEU A 71 -18.07 6.82 1.29
CA LEU A 71 -17.41 6.46 0.03
C LEU A 71 -15.96 6.93 0.03
N LEU A 72 -15.71 8.20 0.32
CA LEU A 72 -14.37 8.77 0.40
C LEU A 72 -13.49 8.02 1.42
N LEU A 73 -14.02 7.74 2.62
CA LEU A 73 -13.31 6.97 3.64
C LEU A 73 -13.02 5.53 3.21
N ALA A 74 -13.87 4.91 2.38
CA ALA A 74 -13.66 3.55 1.90
C ALA A 74 -12.58 3.43 0.81
N ALA A 75 -12.19 4.54 0.16
CA ALA A 75 -11.22 4.52 -0.94
C ALA A 75 -9.87 3.92 -0.53
N THR A 76 -9.31 4.38 0.59
CA THR A 76 -8.02 3.93 1.11
C THR A 76 -8.00 2.44 1.46
N PRO A 77 -8.90 1.91 2.30
CA PRO A 77 -8.90 0.48 2.61
C PRO A 77 -9.21 -0.38 1.37
N ALA A 78 -10.07 0.06 0.45
CA ALA A 78 -10.35 -0.68 -0.78
C ALA A 78 -9.11 -0.82 -1.67
N TRP A 79 -8.38 0.28 -1.90
CA TRP A 79 -7.13 0.26 -2.67
C TRP A 79 -6.05 -0.62 -2.02
N LEU A 80 -5.90 -0.56 -0.70
CA LEU A 80 -4.95 -1.39 0.03
C LEU A 80 -5.35 -2.87 0.01
N ALA A 81 -6.63 -3.19 0.14
CA ALA A 81 -7.14 -4.56 0.04
C ALA A 81 -6.87 -5.15 -1.35
N TRP A 82 -7.12 -4.38 -2.42
CA TRP A 82 -6.79 -4.78 -3.78
C TRP A 82 -5.27 -5.00 -3.97
N THR A 83 -4.45 -4.11 -3.43
CA THR A 83 -2.99 -4.23 -3.46
C THR A 83 -2.51 -5.47 -2.71
N ALA A 84 -3.04 -5.72 -1.51
CA ALA A 84 -2.73 -6.90 -0.70
C ALA A 84 -3.15 -8.20 -1.41
N LEU A 85 -4.33 -8.21 -2.05
CA LEU A 85 -4.80 -9.34 -2.84
C LEU A 85 -3.90 -9.62 -4.04
N SER A 86 -3.45 -8.58 -4.75
CA SER A 86 -2.46 -8.72 -5.81
C SER A 86 -1.15 -9.31 -5.29
N VAL A 87 -0.65 -8.83 -4.14
CA VAL A 87 0.57 -9.34 -3.51
C VAL A 87 0.41 -10.80 -3.06
N ALA A 88 -0.76 -11.18 -2.56
CA ALA A 88 -1.05 -12.55 -2.16
C ALA A 88 -1.06 -13.51 -3.36
N ARG A 89 -1.85 -13.16 -4.42
CA ARG A 89 -2.10 -14.01 -5.59
C ARG A 89 -0.99 -13.96 -6.63
N ARG A 90 -0.54 -12.76 -6.99
CA ARG A 90 0.43 -12.50 -8.07
C ARG A 90 1.84 -12.28 -7.56
N ARG A 91 2.05 -12.32 -6.24
CA ARG A 91 3.35 -12.08 -5.58
C ARG A 91 3.89 -10.67 -5.85
N ALA A 92 3.05 -9.72 -6.23
CA ALA A 92 3.46 -8.39 -6.67
C ALA A 92 2.33 -7.37 -6.47
N THR A 93 2.68 -6.12 -6.20
CA THR A 93 1.73 -5.00 -6.27
C THR A 93 1.29 -4.75 -7.73
N PRO A 94 0.17 -4.08 -7.99
CA PRO A 94 -0.30 -3.80 -9.36
C PRO A 94 0.76 -3.14 -10.26
N GLY A 95 1.48 -2.14 -9.77
CA GLY A 95 2.59 -1.49 -10.49
C GLY A 95 3.76 -2.43 -10.75
N GLN A 96 4.09 -3.30 -9.79
CA GLN A 96 5.11 -4.34 -9.98
C GLN A 96 4.70 -5.38 -11.05
N VAL A 97 3.42 -5.80 -11.06
CA VAL A 97 2.89 -6.70 -12.09
C VAL A 97 3.08 -6.09 -13.48
N ARG A 98 2.78 -4.80 -13.64
CA ARG A 98 2.92 -4.10 -14.93
C ARG A 98 4.35 -4.11 -15.47
N LEU A 99 5.34 -4.09 -14.57
CA LEU A 99 6.77 -4.13 -14.91
C LEU A 99 7.40 -5.52 -14.87
N ARG A 100 6.58 -6.58 -14.79
CA ARG A 100 7.04 -7.97 -14.67
C ARG A 100 8.02 -8.16 -13.50
N LEU A 101 7.67 -7.61 -12.34
CA LEU A 101 8.41 -7.78 -11.10
C LEU A 101 7.61 -8.66 -10.14
N ARG A 102 8.32 -9.37 -9.26
CA ARG A 102 7.71 -10.19 -8.20
C ARG A 102 8.52 -10.14 -6.91
N VAL A 103 7.83 -10.28 -5.80
CA VAL A 103 8.39 -10.39 -4.46
C VAL A 103 8.66 -11.86 -4.16
N ALA A 104 9.94 -12.22 -4.06
CA ALA A 104 10.36 -13.52 -3.59
C ALA A 104 10.16 -13.65 -2.07
N GLY A 105 9.67 -14.80 -1.63
CA GLY A 105 9.34 -15.12 -0.25
C GLY A 105 7.92 -15.67 -0.09
N GLY A 106 7.64 -16.34 1.02
CA GLY A 106 6.32 -16.90 1.33
C GLY A 106 5.22 -15.84 1.53
N PRO A 107 3.93 -16.21 1.45
CA PRO A 107 2.79 -15.29 1.45
C PRO A 107 2.76 -14.36 2.68
N ARG A 108 2.97 -14.90 3.90
CA ARG A 108 3.00 -14.10 5.14
C ARG A 108 4.06 -13.00 5.10
N ARG A 109 5.25 -13.31 4.57
CA ARG A 109 6.35 -12.34 4.43
C ARG A 109 6.04 -11.27 3.41
N ARG A 110 5.34 -11.62 2.32
CA ARG A 110 4.90 -10.64 1.31
C ARG A 110 3.87 -9.66 1.89
N ILE A 111 2.94 -10.14 2.72
CA ILE A 111 1.97 -9.26 3.41
C ILE A 111 2.67 -8.39 4.46
N LEU A 112 3.56 -8.97 5.28
CA LEU A 112 4.38 -8.19 6.21
C LEU A 112 5.17 -7.10 5.49
N ARG A 113 5.81 -7.44 4.37
CA ARG A 113 6.52 -6.49 3.51
C ARG A 113 5.61 -5.33 3.09
N LEU A 114 4.37 -5.61 2.68
CA LEU A 114 3.40 -4.58 2.30
C LEU A 114 3.03 -3.69 3.51
N ALA A 115 2.75 -4.29 4.66
CA ALA A 115 2.35 -3.56 5.88
C ALA A 115 3.42 -2.56 6.35
N ILE A 116 4.71 -2.88 6.15
CA ILE A 116 5.84 -1.99 6.47
C ILE A 116 6.38 -1.23 5.25
N HIS A 117 5.71 -1.32 4.10
CA HIS A 117 6.10 -0.59 2.90
C HIS A 117 5.58 0.85 3.01
N PRO A 118 6.30 1.86 2.45
CA PRO A 118 5.79 3.23 2.36
C PRO A 118 4.41 3.37 1.68
N LEU A 119 3.99 2.39 0.87
CA LEU A 119 2.66 2.35 0.26
C LEU A 119 1.53 2.11 1.28
N ALA A 120 1.84 1.53 2.44
CA ALA A 120 0.85 1.29 3.49
C ALA A 120 0.66 2.50 4.43
N VAL A 121 1.47 3.55 4.31
CA VAL A 121 1.35 4.77 5.15
C VAL A 121 -0.07 5.34 5.12
N PRO A 122 -0.74 5.52 3.96
CA PRO A 122 -2.12 5.98 3.94
C PRO A 122 -3.08 5.08 4.75
N GLY A 123 -2.86 3.77 4.75
CA GLY A 123 -3.66 2.83 5.54
C GLY A 123 -3.47 2.98 7.03
N TRP A 124 -2.23 3.17 7.49
CA TRP A 124 -1.94 3.43 8.90
C TRP A 124 -2.52 4.76 9.37
N LEU A 125 -2.42 5.81 8.55
CA LEU A 125 -3.03 7.11 8.85
C LEU A 125 -4.57 7.02 8.89
N TRP A 126 -5.16 6.27 7.96
CA TRP A 126 -6.60 6.01 7.95
C TRP A 126 -7.07 5.29 9.22
N LEU A 127 -6.34 4.24 9.65
CA LEU A 127 -6.64 3.54 10.91
C LEU A 127 -6.48 4.46 12.13
N ALA A 128 -5.44 5.30 12.15
CA ALA A 128 -5.23 6.26 13.23
C ALA A 128 -6.38 7.29 13.31
N ALA A 129 -6.84 7.79 12.17
CA ALA A 129 -7.98 8.71 12.11
C ALA A 129 -9.27 8.06 12.60
N LEU A 130 -9.56 6.81 12.19
CA LEU A 130 -10.73 6.08 12.71
C LEU A 130 -10.65 5.83 14.22
N ALA A 131 -9.48 5.45 14.73
CA ALA A 131 -9.28 5.26 16.16
C ALA A 131 -9.52 6.56 16.94
N ALA A 132 -9.05 7.71 16.42
CA ALA A 132 -9.29 9.02 17.03
C ALA A 132 -10.78 9.41 17.03
N ILE A 133 -11.47 9.20 15.90
CA ILE A 133 -12.92 9.45 15.78
C ILE A 133 -13.71 8.57 16.77
N ALA A 134 -13.28 7.33 16.96
CA ALA A 134 -13.87 6.39 17.91
C ALA A 134 -13.33 6.53 19.34
N THR A 135 -12.67 7.65 19.66
CA THR A 135 -12.15 8.03 20.99
C THR A 135 -11.20 7.01 21.65
N PHE A 136 -10.45 6.27 20.82
CA PHE A 136 -9.37 5.38 21.25
C PHE A 136 -8.00 6.07 21.13
N ASP A 137 -7.77 7.11 21.93
CA ASP A 137 -6.61 8.01 21.78
C ASP A 137 -5.26 7.29 21.80
N ALA A 138 -5.05 6.38 22.75
CA ALA A 138 -3.79 5.62 22.85
C ALA A 138 -3.53 4.77 21.59
N LEU A 139 -4.59 4.17 21.02
CA LEU A 139 -4.49 3.39 19.79
C LEU A 139 -4.22 4.30 18.59
N ALA A 140 -4.89 5.46 18.50
CA ALA A 140 -4.67 6.44 17.44
C ALA A 140 -3.21 6.92 17.40
N ILE A 141 -2.65 7.26 18.57
CA ILE A 141 -1.24 7.68 18.72
C ILE A 141 -0.30 6.54 18.30
N ALA A 142 -0.57 5.31 18.75
CA ALA A 142 0.25 4.15 18.38
C ALA A 142 0.26 3.91 16.85
N LEU A 143 -0.90 3.97 16.20
CA LEU A 143 -1.04 3.79 14.75
C LEU A 143 -0.37 4.92 13.96
N ALA A 144 -0.51 6.17 14.42
CA ALA A 144 0.20 7.32 13.85
C ALA A 144 1.73 7.16 14.00
N GLY A 145 2.18 6.65 15.16
CA GLY A 145 3.58 6.30 15.40
C GLY A 145 4.09 5.23 14.41
N VAL A 146 3.29 4.20 14.13
CA VAL A 146 3.61 3.19 13.10
C VAL A 146 3.71 3.84 11.71
N ALA A 147 2.77 4.71 11.33
CA ALA A 147 2.81 5.44 10.07
C ALA A 147 4.10 6.29 9.95
N GLY A 148 4.46 6.99 11.02
CA GLY A 148 5.70 7.77 11.12
C GLY A 148 6.95 6.91 10.96
N ALA A 149 7.01 5.76 11.66
CA ALA A 149 8.13 4.82 11.57
C ALA A 149 8.28 4.22 10.17
N VAL A 150 7.18 3.84 9.51
CA VAL A 150 7.16 3.34 8.13
C VAL A 150 7.64 4.42 7.15
N THR A 151 7.19 5.67 7.35
CA THR A 151 7.60 6.82 6.54
C THR A 151 9.10 7.07 6.68
N LEU A 152 9.61 7.14 7.91
CA LEU A 152 11.03 7.33 8.20
C LEU A 152 11.87 6.18 7.61
N GLY A 153 11.45 4.93 7.77
CA GLY A 153 12.11 3.77 7.15
C GLY A 153 12.11 3.84 5.61
N GLY A 154 11.04 4.39 5.02
CA GLY A 154 10.96 4.72 3.60
C GLY A 154 11.99 5.75 3.17
N LEU A 155 12.09 6.86 3.92
CA LEU A 155 13.07 7.93 3.66
C LEU A 155 14.51 7.43 3.82
N ILE A 156 14.82 6.67 4.87
CA ILE A 156 16.14 6.03 5.06
C ILE A 156 16.46 5.10 3.89
N THR A 157 15.48 4.34 3.42
CA THR A 157 15.64 3.48 2.23
C THR A 157 15.92 4.29 0.97
N ALA A 158 15.18 5.39 0.76
CA ALA A 158 15.36 6.26 -0.40
C ALA A 158 16.72 6.96 -0.38
N GLY A 159 17.12 7.52 0.76
CA GLY A 159 18.43 8.12 0.99
C GLY A 159 19.56 7.11 0.82
N GLY A 160 19.45 5.94 1.46
CA GLY A 160 20.42 4.84 1.30
C GLY A 160 20.56 4.37 -0.15
N ALA A 161 19.48 4.40 -0.94
CA ALA A 161 19.53 4.05 -2.36
C ALA A 161 20.25 5.11 -3.22
N LEU A 162 20.39 6.35 -2.77
CA LEU A 162 21.20 7.38 -3.43
C LEU A 162 22.70 7.06 -3.28
N PHE A 163 23.14 6.71 -2.06
CA PHE A 163 24.55 6.44 -1.77
C PHE A 163 24.99 5.01 -2.11
N ARG A 164 24.07 4.04 -2.02
CA ARG A 164 24.31 2.62 -2.28
C ARG A 164 23.19 2.06 -3.15
N PRO A 165 23.28 2.18 -4.49
CA PRO A 165 22.21 1.78 -5.41
C PRO A 165 21.80 0.30 -5.32
N ARG A 166 22.69 -0.55 -4.78
CA ARG A 166 22.46 -1.97 -4.54
C ARG A 166 21.87 -2.29 -3.16
N ALA A 167 21.66 -1.30 -2.30
CA ALA A 167 21.09 -1.49 -0.98
C ALA A 167 19.67 -2.08 -1.08
N ARG A 168 19.40 -3.06 -0.23
CA ARG A 168 18.04 -3.58 -0.04
C ARG A 168 17.24 -2.55 0.74
N GLY A 169 15.95 -2.43 0.45
CA GLY A 169 15.09 -1.57 1.25
C GLY A 169 14.92 -2.13 2.65
N LEU A 170 14.72 -1.27 3.65
CA LEU A 170 14.49 -1.71 5.03
C LEU A 170 13.29 -2.66 5.12
N HIS A 171 12.21 -2.39 4.37
CA HIS A 171 11.05 -3.27 4.28
C HIS A 171 11.41 -4.67 3.73
N ASP A 172 12.34 -4.77 2.77
CA ASP A 172 12.79 -6.05 2.23
C ASP A 172 13.66 -6.81 3.24
N LEU A 173 14.49 -6.08 4.00
CA LEU A 173 15.34 -6.65 5.04
C LEU A 173 14.50 -7.20 6.20
N ILE A 174 13.58 -6.41 6.74
CA ILE A 174 12.71 -6.77 7.86
C ILE A 174 11.80 -7.95 7.47
N ALA A 175 11.14 -7.87 6.31
CA ALA A 175 10.27 -8.94 5.84
C ALA A 175 11.04 -10.18 5.32
N ARG A 176 12.37 -10.08 5.19
CA ARG A 176 13.23 -11.10 4.58
C ARG A 176 12.72 -11.51 3.21
N THR A 177 12.40 -10.51 2.39
CA THR A 177 11.91 -10.64 1.00
C THR A 177 12.89 -10.01 0.03
N ARG A 178 12.64 -10.20 -1.27
CA ARG A 178 13.41 -9.53 -2.33
C ARG A 178 12.52 -9.24 -3.53
N LEU A 179 12.62 -8.05 -4.10
CA LEU A 179 12.03 -7.78 -5.41
C LEU A 179 12.96 -8.27 -6.53
N VAL A 180 12.44 -9.13 -7.39
CA VAL A 180 13.16 -9.75 -8.50
C VAL A 180 12.35 -9.61 -9.78
N SER A 181 13.01 -9.74 -10.93
CA SER A 181 12.31 -9.87 -12.22
C SER A 181 11.53 -11.19 -12.25
N ALA A 182 10.32 -11.15 -12.82
CA ALA A 182 9.43 -12.29 -12.97
C ALA A 182 9.89 -13.22 -14.09
#